data_AF-K2DJ84-F1
#
_entry.id   AF-K2DJ84-F1
#
_cell.length_a   1.000
_cell.length_b   1.000
_cell.length_c   1.000
_cell.angle_alpha   90.00
_cell.angle_beta   90.00
_cell.angle_gamma   90.00
#
_symmetry.space_group_name_H-M   'P 1'
#
loop_
_entity.id
_entity.type
_entity.pdbx_description
1 polymer ?
#
loop_
_entity_poly.entity_id
_entity_poly.type
_entity_poly.pdbx_seq_one_letter_code
_entity_poly.pdbx_strand_id
1 'polypeptide(L)'
;MINFYPYKIHYILTDNGLEFTYKALAIKTKKTHLFDQICNKNKIEHRTIKFRHPWTNGMVERFNGKIKKKVLKRFLFEGQTDLNKKLIWYLNHYNFKVKLKQLGYLTPEEYLKTKKFSIQRIVI
;
A
#
# COMPACT_ATOMS: atom_id res chain seq x y z
N MET A 1 -7.66 -6.70 -8.67
CA MET A 1 -6.74 -5.89 -7.82
C MET A 1 -5.35 -6.49 -7.71
N ILE A 2 -5.18 -7.79 -7.41
CA ILE A 2 -3.83 -8.43 -7.37
C ILE A 2 -3.17 -8.45 -8.76
N ASN A 3 -3.93 -8.76 -9.81
CA ASN A 3 -3.44 -8.78 -11.20
C ASN A 3 -2.99 -7.41 -11.73
N PHE A 4 -3.19 -6.33 -10.97
CA PHE A 4 -2.68 -5.01 -11.33
C PHE A 4 -1.15 -4.95 -11.21
N TYR A 5 -0.57 -5.69 -10.27
CA TYR A 5 0.88 -5.68 -10.04
C TYR A 5 1.59 -6.60 -11.04
N PRO A 6 2.71 -6.17 -11.65
CA PRO A 6 3.43 -6.95 -12.66
C PRO A 6 4.29 -8.07 -12.05
N TYR A 7 4.22 -8.27 -10.73
CA TYR A 7 5.01 -9.24 -9.98
C TYR A 7 4.14 -10.02 -9.01
N LYS A 8 4.59 -11.22 -8.65
CA LYS A 8 3.93 -12.05 -7.64
C LYS A 8 4.11 -11.44 -6.25
N ILE A 9 3.00 -11.20 -5.56
CA ILE A 9 3.01 -10.82 -4.15
C ILE A 9 3.12 -12.11 -3.34
N HIS A 10 4.20 -12.27 -2.57
CA HIS A 10 4.42 -13.45 -1.74
C HIS A 10 3.76 -13.33 -0.38
N TYR A 11 3.79 -12.13 0.21
CA TYR A 11 3.16 -11.85 1.49
C TYR A 11 2.68 -10.41 1.55
N ILE A 12 1.68 -10.16 2.40
CA ILE A 12 1.21 -8.83 2.78
C ILE A 12 1.38 -8.70 4.29
N LEU A 13 1.99 -7.60 4.71
CA LEU A 13 2.12 -7.25 6.12
C LEU A 13 1.10 -6.17 6.47
N THR A 14 0.26 -6.43 7.47
CA THR A 14 -0.68 -5.46 8.04
C THR A 14 -0.43 -5.27 9.53
N ASP A 15 -1.05 -4.26 10.12
CA ASP A 15 -1.15 -4.19 11.57
C ASP A 15 -2.20 -5.21 12.09
N ASN A 16 -2.49 -5.15 13.40
CA ASN A 16 -3.50 -6.02 14.02
C ASN A 16 -4.91 -5.37 14.02
N GLY A 17 -5.17 -4.43 13.11
CA GLY A 17 -6.48 -3.80 12.93
C GLY A 17 -7.57 -4.82 12.62
N LEU A 18 -8.78 -4.53 13.08
CA LEU A 18 -9.94 -5.43 12.93
C LEU A 18 -10.40 -5.58 11.47
N GLU A 19 -9.98 -4.66 10.60
CA GLU A 19 -10.19 -4.71 9.16
C GLU A 19 -9.31 -5.76 8.45
N PHE A 20 -8.26 -6.26 9.10
CA PHE A 20 -7.34 -7.26 8.54
C PHE A 20 -7.34 -8.57 9.32
N THR A 21 -7.62 -8.52 10.63
CA THR A 21 -7.51 -9.70 11.49
C THR A 21 -8.47 -9.66 12.68
N TYR A 22 -8.89 -10.84 13.13
CA TYR A 22 -9.67 -10.98 14.37
C TYR A 22 -8.81 -11.09 15.63
N LYS A 23 -7.48 -10.93 15.54
CA LYS A 23 -6.56 -11.03 16.69
C LYS A 23 -6.84 -10.00 17.80
N ALA A 24 -7.35 -8.83 17.44
CA ALA A 24 -7.68 -7.77 18.39
C ALA A 24 -9.10 -7.89 18.99
N LEU A 25 -9.90 -8.89 18.60
CA LEU A 25 -11.21 -9.10 19.21
C LEU A 25 -11.05 -9.54 20.68
N ALA A 26 -11.81 -8.92 21.57
CA ALA A 26 -11.88 -9.32 22.97
C ALA A 26 -12.36 -10.77 23.13
N ILE A 27 -13.33 -11.18 22.30
CA ILE A 27 -13.82 -12.56 22.26
C ILE A 27 -13.12 -13.30 21.12
N LYS A 28 -12.34 -14.33 21.49
CA LYS A 28 -11.65 -15.18 20.52
C LYS A 28 -12.66 -15.90 19.63
N THR A 29 -12.47 -15.80 18.31
CA THR A 29 -13.28 -16.50 17.32
C THR A 29 -12.44 -17.53 16.59
N LYS A 30 -13.07 -18.65 16.19
CA LYS A 30 -12.47 -19.64 15.29
C LYS A 30 -12.67 -19.28 13.81
N LYS A 31 -13.41 -18.21 13.52
CA LYS A 31 -13.65 -17.76 12.14
C LYS A 31 -12.34 -17.27 11.51
N THR A 32 -12.12 -17.67 10.26
CA THR A 32 -11.06 -17.10 9.42
C THR A 32 -11.49 -15.72 8.94
N HIS A 33 -10.61 -14.73 9.06
CA HIS A 33 -10.90 -13.37 8.61
C HIS A 33 -11.07 -13.34 7.08
N LEU A 34 -11.97 -12.50 6.55
CA LEU A 34 -12.19 -12.41 5.10
C LEU A 34 -10.91 -12.05 4.33
N PHE A 35 -10.08 -11.19 4.92
CA PHE A 35 -8.76 -10.85 4.38
C PHE A 35 -7.83 -12.07 4.27
N ASP A 36 -7.80 -12.93 5.29
CA ASP A 36 -7.05 -14.20 5.26
C ASP A 36 -7.57 -15.12 4.16
N GLN A 37 -8.89 -15.21 3.98
CA GLN A 37 -9.48 -16.02 2.91
C GLN A 37 -9.05 -15.55 1.52
N ILE A 38 -9.05 -14.24 1.28
CA ILE A 38 -8.58 -13.65 0.02
C ILE A 38 -7.09 -13.91 -0.18
N CYS A 39 -6.27 -13.73 0.85
CA CYS A 39 -4.83 -13.99 0.77
C CYS A 39 -4.55 -15.47 0.44
N ASN A 40 -5.20 -16.40 1.14
CA ASN A 40 -5.07 -17.84 0.93
C ASN A 40 -5.49 -18.25 -0.49
N LYS A 41 -6.62 -17.74 -0.99
CA LYS A 41 -7.09 -17.99 -2.36
C LYS A 41 -6.06 -17.57 -3.42
N ASN A 42 -5.29 -16.53 -3.14
CA ASN A 42 -4.27 -16.00 -4.05
C ASN A 42 -2.85 -16.51 -3.74
N LYS A 43 -2.69 -17.46 -2.80
CA LYS A 43 -1.39 -17.99 -2.35
C LYS A 43 -0.45 -16.88 -1.86
N ILE A 44 -1.03 -15.89 -1.16
CA ILE A 44 -0.33 -14.79 -0.51
C ILE A 44 -0.33 -15.09 0.99
N GLU A 45 0.84 -15.05 1.62
CA GLU A 45 0.95 -15.18 3.07
C GLU A 45 0.52 -13.86 3.74
N HIS A 46 -0.48 -13.92 4.62
CA HIS A 46 -0.84 -12.77 5.44
C HIS A 46 -0.02 -12.76 6.73
N ARG A 47 0.78 -11.72 6.93
CA ARG A 47 1.56 -11.47 8.14
C ARG A 47 0.96 -10.29 8.89
N THR A 48 0.87 -10.40 10.21
CA THR A 48 0.52 -9.26 11.06
C THR A 48 1.73 -8.81 11.87
N ILE A 49 1.82 -7.50 12.17
CA ILE A 49 2.92 -7.00 13.01
C ILE A 49 2.90 -7.67 14.38
N LYS A 50 4.10 -7.92 14.90
CA LYS A 50 4.26 -8.32 16.30
C LYS A 50 3.98 -7.11 17.21
N PHE A 51 3.42 -7.38 18.39
CA PHE A 51 3.21 -6.37 19.42
C PHE A 51 4.54 -5.68 19.78
N ARG A 52 4.57 -4.34 19.84
CA ARG A 52 5.74 -3.50 20.17
C ARG A 52 6.88 -3.48 19.12
N HIS A 53 6.56 -3.69 17.83
CA HIS A 53 7.53 -3.54 16.73
C HIS A 53 7.14 -2.39 15.77
N PRO A 54 7.21 -1.12 16.21
CA PRO A 54 6.71 0.03 15.46
C PRO A 54 7.45 0.27 14.13
N TRP A 55 8.73 -0.09 14.04
CA TRP A 55 9.52 0.13 12.82
C TRP A 55 9.00 -0.67 11.61
N THR A 56 8.28 -1.77 11.85
CA THR A 56 7.72 -2.62 10.77
C THR A 56 6.65 -1.88 9.95
N ASN A 57 6.01 -0.85 10.52
CA ASN A 57 5.00 -0.03 9.86
C ASN A 57 5.57 1.31 9.33
N GLY A 58 6.84 1.62 9.60
CA GLY A 58 7.41 2.93 9.30
C GLY A 58 7.41 3.29 7.81
N MET A 59 7.42 2.30 6.91
CA MET A 59 7.34 2.54 5.46
C MET A 59 5.98 3.10 5.04
N VAL A 60 4.88 2.47 5.49
CA VAL A 60 3.53 2.92 5.13
C VAL A 60 3.19 4.22 5.85
N GLU A 61 3.60 4.38 7.11
CA GLU A 61 3.41 5.63 7.86
C GLU A 61 4.13 6.80 7.19
N ARG A 62 5.39 6.60 6.77
CA ARG A 62 6.14 7.62 6.03
C ARG A 62 5.46 7.96 4.71
N PHE A 63 4.95 6.96 3.99
CA PHE A 63 4.24 7.19 2.72
C PHE A 63 2.92 7.95 2.92
N ASN A 64 2.12 7.56 3.91
CA ASN A 64 0.89 8.24 4.29
C ASN A 64 1.16 9.69 4.72
N GLY A 65 2.26 9.93 5.43
CA GLY A 65 2.73 11.29 5.75
C GLY A 65 3.01 12.13 4.49
N LYS A 66 3.59 11.54 3.44
CA LYS A 66 3.78 12.23 2.15
C LYS A 66 2.45 12.56 1.49
N ILE A 67 1.50 11.61 1.44
CA ILE A 67 0.15 11.86 0.89
C ILE A 67 -0.53 13.00 1.66
N LYS A 68 -0.51 12.95 2.99
CA LYS A 68 -1.07 14.01 3.84
C LYS A 68 -0.47 15.38 3.51
N LYS A 69 0.85 15.47 3.38
CA LYS A 69 1.55 16.74 3.07
C LYS A 69 1.32 17.22 1.63
N LYS A 70 1.34 16.31 0.65
CA LYS A 70 1.37 16.65 -0.77
C LYS A 70 -0.01 16.74 -1.42
N VAL A 71 -1.02 16.10 -0.82
CA VAL A 71 -2.39 16.08 -1.31
C VAL A 71 -3.31 16.75 -0.29
N LEU A 72 -3.50 16.12 0.87
CA LEU A 72 -4.56 16.52 1.82
C LEU A 72 -4.39 17.92 2.40
N LYS A 73 -3.14 18.36 2.65
CA LYS A 73 -2.84 19.70 3.14
C LYS A 73 -2.62 20.73 2.03
N ARG A 74 -2.54 20.30 0.77
CA ARG A 74 -2.16 21.14 -0.37
C ARG A 74 -3.37 21.60 -1.18
N PHE A 75 -4.43 20.81 -1.20
CA PHE A 75 -5.61 21.06 -2.00
C PHE A 75 -6.85 21.14 -1.11
N LEU A 76 -7.81 21.96 -1.54
CA LEU A 76 -9.22 21.80 -1.16
C LEU A 76 -9.87 20.79 -2.12
N PHE A 77 -10.94 20.14 -1.65
CA PHE A 77 -11.64 19.11 -2.40
C PHE A 77 -13.10 19.49 -2.57
N GLU A 78 -13.59 19.43 -3.80
CA GLU A 78 -15.00 19.68 -4.13
C GLU A 78 -15.89 18.47 -3.80
N GLY A 79 -15.28 17.29 -3.63
CA GLY A 79 -15.96 16.06 -3.28
C GLY A 79 -15.05 14.84 -3.43
N GLN A 80 -15.63 13.65 -3.24
CA GLN A 80 -14.88 12.38 -3.27
C GLN A 80 -14.21 12.11 -4.63
N THR A 81 -14.89 12.43 -5.73
CA THR A 81 -14.34 12.25 -7.08
C THR A 81 -13.08 13.09 -7.31
N ASP A 82 -13.09 14.33 -6.86
CA ASP A 82 -11.95 15.25 -6.97
C ASP A 82 -10.79 14.82 -6.05
N LEU A 83 -11.09 14.38 -4.82
CA LEU A 83 -10.09 13.77 -3.94
C LEU A 83 -9.42 12.56 -4.61
N ASN A 84 -10.19 11.65 -5.20
CA ASN A 84 -9.67 10.46 -5.88
C ASN A 84 -8.77 10.84 -7.07
N LYS A 85 -9.18 11.82 -7.88
CA LYS A 85 -8.36 12.34 -9.00
C LYS A 85 -7.02 12.89 -8.50
N LYS A 86 -7.02 13.71 -7.45
CA LYS A 86 -5.80 14.29 -6.86
C LYS A 86 -4.90 13.24 -6.21
N LEU A 87 -5.47 12.23 -5.55
CA LEU A 87 -4.71 11.10 -5.01
C LEU A 87 -4.01 10.32 -6.13
N ILE A 88 -4.72 10.00 -7.21
CA ILE A 88 -4.13 9.25 -8.33
C ILE A 88 -3.11 10.05 -9.11
N TRP A 89 -3.36 11.34 -9.31
CA TRP A 89 -2.36 12.25 -9.86
C TRP A 89 -1.07 12.18 -9.03
N TYR A 90 -1.18 12.22 -7.70
CA TYR A 90 -0.01 12.13 -6.83
C TYR A 90 0.66 10.75 -6.86
N LEU A 91 -0.10 9.65 -6.90
CA LEU A 91 0.45 8.30 -7.03
C LEU A 91 1.23 8.14 -8.34
N ASN A 92 0.68 8.63 -9.46
CA ASN A 92 1.38 8.64 -10.74
C ASN A 92 2.61 9.55 -10.70
N HIS A 93 2.53 10.73 -10.07
CA HIS A 93 3.69 11.60 -9.89
C HIS A 93 4.78 10.90 -9.05
N TYR A 94 4.40 10.25 -7.96
CA TYR A 94 5.32 9.51 -7.09
C TYR A 94 6.03 8.37 -7.84
N ASN A 95 5.26 7.53 -8.54
CA ASN A 95 5.80 6.35 -9.20
C ASN A 95 6.67 6.67 -10.42
N PHE A 96 6.37 7.75 -11.15
CA PHE A 96 7.00 8.04 -12.45
C PHE A 96 7.90 9.29 -12.47
N LYS A 97 7.91 10.10 -11.40
CA LYS A 97 8.66 11.38 -11.38
C LYS A 97 9.48 11.60 -10.11
N VAL A 98 9.13 10.99 -8.98
CA VAL A 98 9.87 11.18 -7.73
C VAL A 98 11.03 10.20 -7.63
N LYS A 99 12.26 10.71 -7.69
CA LYS A 99 13.49 9.92 -7.47
C LYS A 99 13.70 9.66 -5.97
N LEU A 100 14.00 8.41 -5.61
CA LEU A 100 14.13 7.98 -4.22
C LEU A 100 15.58 7.57 -3.92
N LYS A 101 16.18 8.16 -2.88
CA LYS A 101 17.55 7.82 -2.44
C LYS A 101 17.72 6.32 -2.16
N GLN A 102 16.72 5.69 -1.55
CA GLN A 102 16.73 4.25 -1.23
C GLN A 102 16.72 3.35 -2.47
N LEU A 103 16.32 3.88 -3.64
CA LEU A 103 16.32 3.17 -4.92
C LEU A 103 17.50 3.60 -5.80
N GLY A 104 18.57 4.16 -5.22
CA GLY A 104 19.71 4.65 -5.99
C GLY A 104 19.39 5.88 -6.83
N TYR A 105 18.52 6.77 -6.31
CA TYR A 105 18.03 7.96 -7.02
C TYR A 105 17.25 7.66 -8.31
N LEU A 106 16.65 6.47 -8.39
CA LEU A 106 15.67 6.11 -9.42
C LEU A 106 14.24 6.41 -8.93
N THR A 107 13.34 6.62 -9.87
CA THR A 107 11.89 6.55 -9.63
C THR A 107 11.47 5.10 -9.36
N PRO A 108 10.34 4.85 -8.68
CA PRO A 108 9.81 3.50 -8.53
C PRO A 108 9.66 2.75 -9.86
N GLU A 109 9.21 3.44 -10.92
CA GLU A 109 9.09 2.84 -12.24
C GLU A 109 10.44 2.47 -12.87
N GLU A 110 11.41 3.39 -12.84
CA GLU A 110 12.77 3.11 -13.35
C GLU A 110 13.40 1.95 -12.58
N TYR A 111 13.24 1.92 -11.26
CA TYR A 111 13.73 0.82 -10.43
C TYR A 111 13.10 -0.52 -10.83
N LEU A 112 11.79 -0.57 -11.05
CA LEU A 112 11.11 -1.79 -11.50
C LEU A 112 11.59 -2.25 -12.88
N LYS A 113 11.88 -1.34 -13.80
CA LYS A 113 12.49 -1.67 -15.10
C LYS A 113 13.83 -2.37 -14.94
N THR A 114 14.68 -1.97 -13.98
CA THR A 114 15.93 -2.69 -13.68
C THR A 114 15.70 -4.13 -13.22
N LYS A 115 14.51 -4.41 -12.68
CA LYS A 115 14.05 -5.74 -12.24
C LYS A 115 13.22 -6.47 -13.31
N LYS A 116 13.20 -5.97 -14.55
CA LYS A 116 12.41 -6.51 -15.67
C LYS A 116 10.89 -6.48 -15.42
N PHE A 117 10.42 -5.55 -14.59
CA PHE A 117 9.00 -5.29 -14.39
C PHE A 117 8.62 -3.92 -14.97
N SER A 118 7.37 -3.79 -15.41
CA SER A 118 6.83 -2.52 -15.90
C SER A 118 5.48 -2.24 -15.23
N ILE A 119 5.27 -0.98 -14.86
CA ILE A 119 4.00 -0.50 -14.29
C ILE A 119 3.39 0.53 -15.21
N GLN A 120 2.06 0.57 -15.27
CA GLN A 120 1.32 1.56 -16.02
C GLN A 120 0.82 2.67 -15.10
N ARG A 121 0.55 3.84 -15.68
CA ARG A 121 -0.12 4.91 -14.95
C ARG A 121 -1.52 4.45 -14.57
N ILE A 122 -1.94 4.80 -13.36
CA ILE A 122 -3.30 4.56 -12.91
C ILE A 122 -4.22 5.57 -13.61
N VAL A 123 -5.26 5.08 -14.28
CA VAL A 123 -6.29 5.87 -14.96
C VAL A 123 -7.65 5.49 -14.36
N ILE A 124 -8.48 6.48 -14.02
CA ILE A 124 -9.91 6.30 -13.69
C ILE A 124 -10.76 7.11 -14.66
#